data_AF-F5YIT1-F1
#
_entry.id   AF-F5YIT1-F1
#
_cell.length_a   1.000
_cell.length_b   1.000
_cell.length_c   1.000
_cell.angle_alpha   90.00
_cell.angle_beta   90.00
_cell.angle_gamma   90.00
#
_symmetry.space_group_name_H-M   'P 1'
#
loop_
_entity.id
_entity.type
_entity.pdbx_description
1 polymer ?
#
loop_
_entity_poly.entity_id
_entity_poly.type
_entity_poly.pdbx_seq_one_letter_code
_entity_poly.pdbx_strand_id
1 'polypeptide(L)'
;MKGVDFSARMGISEYLKENTANLNLFSKTDESLAAEFKPYEGHWDELAQFTHIELCGENITIIPDCIKNLPALNSMTIRSTGIKKMPEWTGKLSSLNFYDLTNESLASLFESFDDLWFTTTSITELTLHGEGLTVFPDRLKILNKLKIVYLWNTGITQIPVWIQSLKLLEKLSIGVAEIRTLPEWLANFPCLKELDLYNLKITKIPEWIGNLNKLETLSINLCPISDLPVSIGKLGMLKKLRIIQPCIGRYSSEESLAAFRNFTVSLPYSINDCTSLREIDLHECPIIELPDISNLTQLTNLDLRSTEIKVLPESIGKLSQLITLDLSGSKIEVLPDSIGRLTNLTNLDLSYSSIMALPESIGNLASLKKLNLNNTRNLRILPETIGDLSALQVLDIGSFFSLHNEKTITILPETIGRLRSLKVLLLNDSDISSLPESIGELSSLKILYLNDTPITELPQSMEKLCSLEKLNLNGVKITELPLSIGNMKSLKILLLKDTDISSLPDSFVYLSSLEKLDLSGTKITHFPECISKLSTLASFRFSNGAFEEEKLFRGSSFLDDDYDFGSAMF
;
A
#
# COMPACT_ATOMS: atom_id res chain seq x y z
N MET A 1 15.40 47.93 -28.56
CA MET A 1 14.16 47.22 -28.19
C MET A 1 14.51 45.76 -28.08
N LYS A 2 15.06 45.37 -26.92
CA LYS A 2 14.40 44.63 -25.83
C LYS A 2 13.99 43.21 -26.26
N GLY A 3 14.90 42.29 -25.97
CA GLY A 3 14.77 40.85 -26.04
C GLY A 3 16.07 40.29 -25.46
N VAL A 4 16.22 40.34 -24.14
CA VAL A 4 17.39 39.82 -23.43
C VAL A 4 16.91 38.67 -22.54
N ASP A 5 17.21 37.48 -23.04
CA ASP A 5 17.68 36.27 -22.35
C ASP A 5 17.44 36.15 -20.83
N PHE A 6 16.63 35.15 -20.45
CA PHE A 6 16.24 34.81 -19.07
C PHE A 6 16.86 33.47 -18.62
N SER A 7 18.10 33.18 -19.00
CA SER A 7 18.72 31.86 -18.85
C SER A 7 19.89 31.76 -17.85
N ALA A 8 20.18 32.78 -17.05
CA ALA A 8 21.19 32.67 -15.98
C ALA A 8 20.91 33.59 -14.79
N ARG A 9 20.34 33.05 -13.69
CA ARG A 9 20.64 33.42 -12.27
C ARG A 9 19.68 32.94 -11.18
N MET A 10 18.72 32.07 -11.47
CA MET A 10 18.12 31.22 -10.44
C MET A 10 18.00 29.83 -11.03
N GLY A 11 18.40 28.80 -10.28
CA GLY A 11 17.99 27.43 -10.58
C GLY A 11 16.48 27.26 -10.30
N ILE A 12 15.64 28.06 -10.94
CA ILE A 12 14.24 27.71 -11.18
C ILE A 12 14.34 26.65 -12.27
N SER A 13 14.17 25.37 -11.92
CA SER A 13 14.12 24.33 -12.96
C SER A 13 12.98 24.65 -13.93
N GLU A 14 13.10 24.23 -15.18
CA GLU A 14 12.05 24.29 -16.21
C GLU A 14 10.86 23.36 -15.88
N TYR A 15 10.33 23.46 -14.66
CA TYR A 15 9.11 22.81 -14.19
C TYR A 15 8.03 23.84 -13.83
N LEU A 16 8.10 25.04 -14.41
CA LEU A 16 7.00 26.01 -14.42
C LEU A 16 6.05 25.75 -15.61
N LYS A 17 5.65 24.50 -15.81
CA LYS A 17 4.46 24.19 -16.59
C LYS A 17 3.44 23.59 -15.65
N GLU A 18 2.31 24.30 -15.57
CA GLU A 18 1.08 23.98 -14.84
C GLU A 18 1.00 24.58 -13.42
N ASN A 19 0.44 25.79 -13.34
CA ASN A 19 -0.54 26.19 -12.33
C ASN A 19 -0.29 25.78 -10.85
N THR A 20 0.91 26.02 -10.31
CA THR A 20 1.23 25.67 -8.91
C THR A 20 1.68 26.90 -8.11
N ALA A 21 1.08 27.08 -6.93
CA ALA A 21 1.43 28.12 -5.96
C ALA A 21 2.76 27.84 -5.21
N ASN A 22 3.67 27.07 -5.81
CA ASN A 22 4.88 26.54 -5.19
C ASN A 22 6.14 27.08 -5.87
N LEU A 23 7.09 27.60 -5.10
CA LEU A 23 8.39 28.05 -5.57
C LEU A 23 9.48 27.11 -5.02
N ASN A 24 10.05 26.27 -5.89
CA ASN A 24 11.08 25.31 -5.50
C ASN A 24 12.47 25.80 -5.97
N LEU A 25 13.43 25.84 -5.04
CA LEU A 25 14.81 26.21 -5.28
C LEU A 25 15.71 25.02 -4.96
N PHE A 26 16.30 24.44 -6.01
CA PHE A 26 17.18 23.28 -5.92
C PHE A 26 18.62 23.67 -6.28
N SER A 27 19.61 23.21 -5.51
CA SER A 27 21.00 23.20 -5.98
C SER A 27 21.26 21.92 -6.79
N LYS A 28 21.59 22.03 -8.08
CA LYS A 28 22.15 20.90 -8.83
C LYS A 28 23.52 20.52 -8.25
N THR A 29 23.84 19.23 -8.31
CA THR A 29 25.09 18.58 -7.86
C THR A 29 26.36 19.00 -8.62
N ASP A 30 26.38 20.14 -9.30
CA ASP A 30 27.57 20.63 -9.99
C ASP A 30 28.34 21.59 -9.09
N GLU A 31 29.52 21.16 -8.63
CA GLU A 31 30.50 21.91 -7.83
C GLU A 31 30.95 23.24 -8.47
N SER A 32 30.49 23.57 -9.69
CA SER A 32 30.87 24.76 -10.45
C SER A 32 29.89 25.94 -10.33
N LEU A 33 28.77 25.79 -9.61
CA LEU A 33 27.82 26.88 -9.34
C LEU A 33 27.65 27.09 -7.84
N ALA A 34 28.71 27.56 -7.18
CA ALA A 34 28.55 28.53 -6.09
C ALA A 34 27.93 29.80 -6.69
N ALA A 35 26.68 29.71 -7.15
CA ALA A 35 25.93 30.85 -7.62
C ALA A 35 25.65 31.70 -6.38
N GLU A 36 26.44 32.77 -6.21
CA GLU A 36 26.00 33.94 -5.46
C GLU A 36 24.54 34.19 -5.85
N PHE A 37 23.61 33.93 -4.93
CA PHE A 37 22.24 34.38 -5.05
C PHE A 37 22.30 35.90 -5.14
N LYS A 38 22.29 36.43 -6.37
CA LYS A 38 22.15 37.87 -6.54
C LYS A 38 20.71 38.24 -6.21
N PRO A 39 20.49 39.30 -5.41
CA PRO A 39 19.14 39.74 -5.10
C PRO A 39 18.37 39.97 -6.40
N TYR A 40 17.18 39.39 -6.51
CA TYR A 40 16.28 39.68 -7.61
C TYR A 40 15.85 41.15 -7.51
N GLU A 41 16.33 41.99 -8.43
CA GLU A 41 16.01 43.42 -8.51
C GLU A 41 14.71 43.70 -9.32
N GLY A 42 13.92 42.66 -9.65
CA GLY A 42 12.70 42.75 -10.47
C GLY A 42 11.38 42.85 -9.70
N HIS A 43 10.26 42.97 -10.44
CA HIS A 43 8.91 43.23 -9.94
C HIS A 43 8.33 42.07 -9.09
N TRP A 44 8.33 42.23 -7.76
CA TRP A 44 7.76 41.29 -6.77
C TRP A 44 6.29 40.93 -7.00
N ASP A 45 5.55 41.78 -7.73
CA ASP A 45 4.15 41.55 -8.08
C ASP A 45 3.96 40.26 -8.90
N GLU A 46 4.95 39.85 -9.70
CA GLU A 46 4.93 38.61 -10.50
C GLU A 46 5.13 37.35 -9.64
N LEU A 47 5.62 37.50 -8.41
CA LEU A 47 5.85 36.41 -7.46
C LEU A 47 4.77 36.35 -6.36
N ALA A 48 3.76 37.23 -6.41
CA ALA A 48 2.72 37.33 -5.38
C ALA A 48 1.85 36.07 -5.23
N GLN A 49 1.85 35.19 -6.23
CA GLN A 49 1.06 33.95 -6.27
C GLN A 49 1.66 32.79 -5.47
N PHE A 50 2.93 32.86 -5.07
CA PHE A 50 3.61 31.75 -4.39
C PHE A 50 3.24 31.71 -2.91
N THR A 51 2.64 30.60 -2.50
CA THR A 51 2.23 30.33 -1.12
C THR A 51 3.19 29.37 -0.41
N HIS A 52 3.92 28.55 -1.17
CA HIS A 52 4.88 27.58 -0.64
C HIS A 52 6.29 27.84 -1.19
N ILE A 53 7.30 27.68 -0.35
CA ILE A 53 8.71 27.63 -0.77
C ILE A 53 9.35 26.33 -0.30
N GLU A 54 10.10 25.67 -1.19
CA GLU A 54 11.01 24.59 -0.85
C GLU A 54 12.46 24.97 -1.21
N LEU A 55 13.36 24.96 -0.21
CA LEU A 55 14.81 25.13 -0.38
C LEU A 55 15.47 23.78 -0.18
N CYS A 56 15.99 23.14 -1.23
CA CYS A 56 16.57 21.81 -1.13
C CYS A 56 17.99 21.74 -1.74
N GLY A 57 18.94 21.22 -0.96
CA GLY A 57 20.28 20.89 -1.43
C GLY A 57 21.41 21.33 -0.49
N GLU A 58 22.50 20.56 -0.49
CA GLU A 58 23.66 20.73 0.40
C GLU A 58 24.45 22.03 0.15
N ASN A 59 24.42 22.53 -1.09
CA ASN A 59 25.14 23.74 -1.49
C ASN A 59 24.39 25.04 -1.15
N ILE A 60 23.14 24.96 -0.71
CA ILE A 60 22.40 26.14 -0.26
C ILE A 60 22.91 26.51 1.13
N THR A 61 23.63 27.62 1.24
CA THR A 61 24.22 28.06 2.53
C THR A 61 23.52 29.28 3.14
N ILE A 62 22.73 30.00 2.34
CA ILE A 62 22.04 31.24 2.74
C ILE A 62 20.60 31.20 2.23
N ILE A 63 19.67 31.64 3.05
CA ILE A 63 18.27 31.87 2.66
C ILE A 63 18.17 33.27 2.03
N PRO A 64 17.72 33.40 0.77
CA PRO A 64 17.65 34.70 0.10
C PRO A 64 16.71 35.68 0.80
N ASP A 65 17.21 36.89 1.09
CA ASP A 65 16.46 37.99 1.71
C ASP A 65 15.21 38.42 0.95
N CYS A 66 15.18 38.09 -0.33
CA CYS A 66 14.14 38.45 -1.26
C CYS A 66 12.81 37.71 -0.97
N ILE A 67 12.89 36.56 -0.28
CA ILE A 67 11.74 35.75 0.17
C ILE A 67 10.83 36.53 1.15
N LYS A 68 11.39 37.47 1.93
CA LYS A 68 10.63 38.26 2.92
C LYS A 68 9.52 39.12 2.29
N ASN A 69 9.59 39.36 0.98
CA ASN A 69 8.66 40.22 0.26
C ASN A 69 7.48 39.45 -0.35
N LEU A 70 7.38 38.12 -0.17
CA LEU A 70 6.31 37.32 -0.73
C LEU A 70 5.02 37.47 0.10
N PRO A 71 3.97 38.13 -0.44
CA PRO A 71 2.81 38.54 0.36
C PRO A 71 1.88 37.37 0.74
N ALA A 72 1.90 36.27 -0.02
CA ALA A 72 1.03 35.11 0.17
C ALA A 72 1.73 33.90 0.80
N LEU A 73 3.02 34.04 1.19
CA LEU A 73 3.82 32.93 1.72
C LEU A 73 3.21 32.42 3.03
N ASN A 74 2.72 31.17 3.00
CA ASN A 74 2.09 30.51 4.14
C ASN A 74 2.80 29.23 4.56
N SER A 75 3.77 28.76 3.76
CA SER A 75 4.45 27.49 3.99
C SER A 75 5.89 27.55 3.49
N MET A 76 6.84 27.05 4.30
CA MET A 76 8.26 27.05 3.97
C MET A 76 8.92 25.75 4.42
N THR A 77 9.63 25.13 3.48
CA THR A 77 10.37 23.87 3.66
C THR A 77 11.84 24.13 3.39
N ILE A 78 12.71 23.69 4.31
CA ILE A 78 14.15 23.85 4.23
C ILE A 78 14.79 22.49 4.44
N ARG A 79 15.37 21.95 3.36
CA ARG A 79 16.06 20.66 3.28
C ARG A 79 17.51 20.88 2.86
N SER A 80 18.33 21.37 3.78
CA SER A 80 19.70 21.74 3.47
C SER A 80 20.62 21.60 4.67
N THR A 81 21.78 20.98 4.45
CA THR A 81 22.87 20.86 5.43
C THR A 81 23.79 22.08 5.45
N GLY A 82 23.75 22.92 4.40
CA GLY A 82 24.59 24.10 4.25
C GLY A 82 24.08 25.33 5.00
N ILE A 83 22.77 25.43 5.27
CA ILE A 83 22.18 26.57 5.98
C ILE A 83 22.50 26.46 7.47
N LYS A 84 23.34 27.36 7.97
CA LYS A 84 23.75 27.42 9.39
C LYS A 84 23.11 28.55 10.17
N LYS A 85 22.50 29.53 9.50
CA LYS A 85 21.91 30.72 10.11
C LYS A 85 20.54 31.03 9.50
N MET A 86 19.54 31.27 10.35
CA MET A 86 18.25 31.80 9.93
C MET A 86 18.29 33.33 9.81
N PRO A 87 17.77 33.91 8.71
CA PRO A 87 17.60 35.36 8.63
C PRO A 87 16.56 35.86 9.65
N GLU A 88 16.80 37.01 10.26
CA GLU A 88 15.91 37.63 11.27
C GLU A 88 14.48 37.87 10.74
N TRP A 89 14.33 38.14 9.44
CA TRP A 89 13.02 38.40 8.84
C TRP A 89 12.13 37.16 8.78
N THR A 90 12.68 35.94 8.85
CA THR A 90 11.88 34.70 8.82
C THR A 90 10.86 34.67 9.95
N GLY A 91 11.20 35.29 11.08
CA GLY A 91 10.30 35.44 12.21
C GLY A 91 9.13 36.38 11.96
N LYS A 92 9.30 37.38 11.11
CA LYS A 92 8.32 38.44 10.84
C LYS A 92 7.26 38.04 9.81
N LEU A 93 7.33 36.82 9.28
CA LEU A 93 6.35 36.27 8.35
C LEU A 93 5.05 35.90 9.06
N SER A 94 4.18 36.90 9.25
CA SER A 94 2.91 36.75 9.98
C SER A 94 1.91 35.77 9.35
N SER A 95 2.02 35.51 8.05
CA SER A 95 1.16 34.61 7.27
C SER A 95 1.65 33.14 7.25
N LEU A 96 2.85 32.87 7.77
CA LEU A 96 3.48 31.54 7.76
C LEU A 96 2.81 30.61 8.78
N ASN A 97 2.20 29.52 8.27
CA ASN A 97 1.46 28.52 9.05
C ASN A 97 2.19 27.18 9.14
N PHE A 98 2.98 26.82 8.12
CA PHE A 98 3.72 25.58 8.03
C PHE A 98 5.22 25.84 7.93
N TYR A 99 5.99 25.10 8.72
CA TYR A 99 7.44 25.18 8.70
C TYR A 99 8.08 23.79 8.79
N ASP A 100 8.76 23.36 7.73
CA ASP A 100 9.55 22.13 7.71
C ASP A 100 11.04 22.46 7.71
N LEU A 101 11.71 22.08 8.79
CA LEU A 101 13.14 22.19 8.98
C LEU A 101 13.77 20.81 8.98
N THR A 102 14.37 20.45 7.86
CA THR A 102 15.12 19.23 7.64
C THR A 102 16.60 19.58 7.47
N ASN A 103 17.40 19.48 8.54
CA ASN A 103 18.80 19.90 8.53
C ASN A 103 19.63 19.13 9.59
N GLU A 104 20.78 18.60 9.19
CA GLU A 104 21.69 17.85 10.07
C GLU A 104 22.35 18.73 11.16
N SER A 105 22.36 20.06 10.98
CA SER A 105 22.93 21.04 11.91
C SER A 105 21.87 21.91 12.60
N LEU A 106 20.65 21.39 12.83
CA LEU A 106 19.54 22.14 13.43
C LEU A 106 19.87 22.82 14.77
N ALA A 107 20.76 22.25 15.59
CA ALA A 107 21.17 22.87 16.84
C ALA A 107 21.84 24.24 16.61
N SER A 108 22.78 24.32 15.66
CA SER A 108 23.44 25.59 15.29
C SER A 108 22.46 26.57 14.64
N LEU A 109 21.51 26.04 13.89
CA LEU A 109 20.45 26.83 13.29
C LEU A 109 19.64 27.50 14.40
N PHE A 110 19.18 26.76 15.41
CA PHE A 110 18.39 27.27 16.55
C PHE A 110 19.09 28.37 17.37
N GLU A 111 20.42 28.32 17.52
CA GLU A 111 21.18 29.40 18.19
C GLU A 111 21.07 30.73 17.46
N SER A 112 20.83 30.70 16.14
CA SER A 112 20.69 31.91 15.33
C SER A 112 19.28 32.51 15.31
N PHE A 113 18.29 31.84 15.90
CA PHE A 113 16.92 32.33 15.90
C PHE A 113 16.80 33.52 16.86
N ASP A 114 16.44 34.66 16.30
CA ASP A 114 16.15 35.87 17.06
C ASP A 114 14.82 35.73 17.85
N ASP A 115 14.67 36.52 18.92
CA ASP A 115 13.50 36.62 19.79
C ASP A 115 12.20 36.88 18.98
N LEU A 116 12.33 37.56 17.84
CA LEU A 116 11.25 37.83 16.89
C LEU A 116 10.69 36.57 16.23
N TRP A 117 11.49 35.53 16.00
CA TRP A 117 11.01 34.30 15.36
C TRP A 117 9.93 33.57 16.14
N PHE A 118 10.01 33.68 17.46
CA PHE A 118 9.08 33.01 18.36
C PHE A 118 7.85 33.86 18.69
N THR A 119 7.83 35.16 18.37
CA THR A 119 6.80 36.10 18.86
C THR A 119 5.84 36.59 17.78
N THR A 120 6.21 36.55 16.49
CA THR A 120 5.40 37.09 15.38
C THR A 120 4.84 36.02 14.42
N THR A 121 5.15 34.75 14.66
CA THR A 121 4.77 33.64 13.77
C THR A 121 3.37 33.08 14.06
N SER A 122 2.62 32.77 13.00
CA SER A 122 1.30 32.12 13.07
C SER A 122 1.38 30.60 12.89
N ILE A 123 2.58 30.02 13.09
CA ILE A 123 2.87 28.63 12.78
C ILE A 123 1.93 27.70 13.56
N THR A 124 1.20 26.88 12.82
CA THR A 124 0.32 25.83 13.34
C THR A 124 0.91 24.44 13.14
N GLU A 125 1.87 24.29 12.24
CA GLU A 125 2.52 23.01 11.92
C GLU A 125 4.04 23.18 11.82
N LEU A 126 4.75 22.34 12.57
CA LEU A 126 6.21 22.37 12.64
C LEU A 126 6.77 20.95 12.45
N THR A 127 7.63 20.80 11.46
CA THR A 127 8.42 19.59 11.23
C THR A 127 9.88 19.88 11.55
N LEU A 128 10.47 19.09 12.43
CA LEU A 128 11.89 19.12 12.77
C LEU A 128 12.49 17.75 12.46
N HIS A 129 13.39 17.70 11.47
CA HIS A 129 14.07 16.48 11.05
C HIS A 129 15.58 16.69 10.97
N GLY A 130 16.38 15.81 11.57
CA GLY A 130 17.83 15.92 11.46
C GLY A 130 18.62 14.98 12.36
N GLU A 131 19.54 14.22 11.75
CA GLU A 131 20.37 13.24 12.43
C GLU A 131 21.16 13.87 13.59
N GLY A 132 21.20 13.19 14.74
CA GLY A 132 21.96 13.67 15.90
C GLY A 132 21.36 14.87 16.65
N LEU A 133 20.14 15.31 16.29
CA LEU A 133 19.45 16.39 17.00
C LEU A 133 19.04 15.97 18.42
N THR A 134 19.82 16.38 19.42
CA THR A 134 19.68 15.96 20.83
C THR A 134 19.09 17.03 21.74
N VAL A 135 19.23 18.31 21.37
CA VAL A 135 18.82 19.45 22.21
C VAL A 135 17.96 20.41 21.40
N PHE A 136 16.87 20.87 22.00
CA PHE A 136 15.97 21.88 21.46
C PHE A 136 15.93 23.10 22.37
N PRO A 137 15.82 24.32 21.83
CA PRO A 137 15.73 25.52 22.67
C PRO A 137 14.38 25.58 23.39
N ASP A 138 14.39 25.87 24.70
CA ASP A 138 13.19 26.05 25.53
C ASP A 138 12.23 27.12 24.99
N ARG A 139 12.75 28.06 24.19
CA ARG A 139 11.99 29.14 23.55
C ARG A 139 10.92 28.65 22.56
N LEU A 140 11.03 27.41 22.05
CA LEU A 140 9.98 26.80 21.21
C LEU A 140 8.61 26.73 21.90
N LYS A 141 8.56 26.78 23.25
CA LYS A 141 7.30 26.83 24.01
C LYS A 141 6.43 28.05 23.69
N ILE A 142 7.01 29.11 23.11
CA ILE A 142 6.30 30.35 22.74
C ILE A 142 5.40 30.11 21.51
N LEU A 143 5.67 29.09 20.69
CA LEU A 143 4.85 28.68 19.52
C LEU A 143 3.53 28.02 19.96
N ASN A 144 2.74 28.73 20.76
CA ASN A 144 1.54 28.25 21.44
C ASN A 144 0.34 28.00 20.51
N LYS A 145 0.45 28.41 19.23
CA LYS A 145 -0.51 28.13 18.16
C LYS A 145 -0.29 26.79 17.47
N LEU A 146 0.79 26.07 17.79
CA LEU A 146 1.08 24.77 17.19
C LEU A 146 -0.04 23.77 17.48
N LYS A 147 -0.48 23.15 16.40
CA LYS A 147 -1.46 22.06 16.36
C LYS A 147 -0.80 20.75 15.95
N ILE A 148 0.23 20.81 15.11
CA ILE A 148 0.89 19.62 14.58
C ILE A 148 2.40 19.76 14.79
N VAL A 149 3.01 18.75 15.37
CA VAL A 149 4.46 18.67 15.56
C VAL A 149 4.97 17.33 15.08
N TYR A 150 5.97 17.37 14.21
CA TYR A 150 6.76 16.21 13.79
C TYR A 150 8.19 16.36 14.31
N LEU A 151 8.68 15.36 15.04
CA LEU A 151 10.08 15.22 15.46
C LEU A 151 10.64 13.94 14.88
N TRP A 152 11.40 14.01 13.78
CA TRP A 152 11.83 12.82 13.04
C TRP A 152 13.34 12.72 12.88
N ASN A 153 13.86 11.49 12.88
CA ASN A 153 15.29 11.19 12.71
C ASN A 153 16.17 12.01 13.67
N THR A 154 15.78 12.06 14.95
CA THR A 154 16.42 12.91 15.96
C THR A 154 17.24 12.06 16.93
N GLY A 155 18.31 12.63 17.49
CA GLY A 155 19.12 11.98 18.52
C GLY A 155 18.52 12.04 19.93
N ILE A 156 17.26 12.49 20.09
CA ILE A 156 16.68 12.72 21.43
C ILE A 156 16.46 11.40 22.18
N THR A 157 16.75 11.46 23.48
CA THR A 157 16.48 10.37 24.43
C THR A 157 15.20 10.59 25.24
N GLN A 158 14.63 11.79 25.17
CA GLN A 158 13.39 12.17 25.84
C GLN A 158 12.60 13.16 24.98
N ILE A 159 11.27 13.14 25.12
CA ILE A 159 10.41 14.11 24.44
C ILE A 159 10.68 15.51 25.02
N PRO A 160 10.95 16.54 24.19
CA PRO A 160 11.30 17.86 24.67
C PRO A 160 10.21 18.52 25.54
N VAL A 161 10.61 19.07 26.69
CA VAL A 161 9.68 19.61 27.71
C VAL A 161 8.84 20.79 27.18
N TRP A 162 9.34 21.56 26.20
CA TRP A 162 8.59 22.67 25.62
C TRP A 162 7.26 22.23 24.99
N ILE A 163 7.15 20.98 24.52
CA ILE A 163 5.92 20.41 23.95
C ILE A 163 4.79 20.43 24.99
N GLN A 164 5.09 20.24 26.28
CA GLN A 164 4.11 20.27 27.38
C GLN A 164 3.28 21.59 27.44
N SER A 165 3.83 22.67 26.88
CA SER A 165 3.20 23.99 26.86
C SER A 165 2.17 24.16 25.73
N LEU A 166 2.14 23.26 24.74
CA LEU A 166 1.33 23.38 23.52
C LEU A 166 -0.12 22.93 23.76
N LYS A 167 -0.95 23.81 24.33
CA LYS A 167 -2.35 23.47 24.69
C LYS A 167 -3.28 23.23 23.49
N LEU A 168 -2.89 23.67 22.30
CA LEU A 168 -3.64 23.48 21.05
C LEU A 168 -3.15 22.27 20.23
N LEU A 169 -2.19 21.49 20.74
CA LEU A 169 -1.62 20.36 20.03
C LEU A 169 -2.68 19.30 19.74
N GLU A 170 -2.92 19.04 18.45
CA GLU A 170 -3.85 18.04 17.92
C GLU A 170 -3.11 16.80 17.42
N LYS A 171 -1.88 16.93 16.94
CA LYS A 171 -1.04 15.82 16.46
C LYS A 171 0.39 15.93 16.96
N LEU A 172 0.89 14.82 17.48
CA LEU A 172 2.30 14.65 17.83
C LEU A 172 2.82 13.38 17.15
N SER A 173 3.77 13.54 16.23
CA SER A 173 4.46 12.44 15.58
C SER A 173 5.94 12.49 15.92
N ILE A 174 6.47 11.38 16.42
CA ILE A 174 7.86 11.26 16.83
C ILE A 174 8.43 10.01 16.18
N GLY A 175 9.43 10.19 15.33
CA GLY A 175 10.02 9.15 14.51
C GLY A 175 11.52 9.04 14.69
N VAL A 176 12.04 7.81 14.72
CA VAL A 176 13.49 7.51 14.67
C VAL A 176 14.24 8.29 15.74
N ALA A 177 14.07 7.88 17.00
CA ALA A 177 14.70 8.52 18.16
C ALA A 177 15.04 7.51 19.26
N GLU A 178 15.97 7.88 20.14
CA GLU A 178 16.47 7.04 21.24
C GLU A 178 15.59 7.12 22.50
N ILE A 179 14.30 7.44 22.35
CA ILE A 179 13.34 7.57 23.44
C ILE A 179 13.00 6.19 23.99
N ARG A 180 13.21 6.00 25.29
CA ARG A 180 12.91 4.75 26.01
C ARG A 180 11.65 4.80 26.86
N THR A 181 11.19 5.99 27.22
CA THR A 181 9.99 6.20 28.05
C THR A 181 9.17 7.38 27.56
N LEU A 182 7.86 7.27 27.67
CA LEU A 182 6.94 8.37 27.40
C LEU A 182 6.63 9.11 28.72
N PRO A 183 6.76 10.44 28.77
CA PRO A 183 6.56 11.22 29.99
C PRO A 183 5.08 11.36 30.38
N GLU A 184 4.80 11.36 31.68
CA GLU A 184 3.43 11.41 32.22
C GLU A 184 2.65 12.67 31.83
N TRP A 185 3.33 13.79 31.59
CA TRP A 185 2.66 15.03 31.23
C TRP A 185 1.94 14.97 29.87
N LEU A 186 2.27 14.00 29.01
CA LEU A 186 1.51 13.74 27.78
C LEU A 186 0.04 13.42 28.05
N ALA A 187 -0.26 12.80 29.20
CA ALA A 187 -1.63 12.46 29.60
C ALA A 187 -2.58 13.66 29.69
N ASN A 188 -2.04 14.88 29.74
CA ASN A 188 -2.79 16.10 30.02
C ASN A 188 -3.04 16.99 28.78
N PHE A 189 -2.79 16.51 27.55
CA PHE A 189 -3.10 17.30 26.36
C PHE A 189 -4.61 17.36 26.10
N PRO A 190 -5.21 18.56 26.11
CA PRO A 190 -6.66 18.70 26.04
C PRO A 190 -7.22 18.54 24.63
N CYS A 191 -6.37 18.51 23.59
CA CYS A 191 -6.76 18.55 22.18
C CYS A 191 -6.11 17.45 21.33
N LEU A 192 -5.27 16.58 21.92
CA LEU A 192 -4.50 15.60 21.16
C LEU A 192 -5.43 14.53 20.56
N LYS A 193 -5.46 14.48 19.23
CA LYS A 193 -6.24 13.56 18.40
C LYS A 193 -5.39 12.47 17.78
N GLU A 194 -4.11 12.75 17.50
CA GLU A 194 -3.21 11.79 16.87
C GLU A 194 -1.88 11.73 17.61
N LEU A 195 -1.51 10.51 18.00
CA LEU A 195 -0.20 10.19 18.56
C LEU A 195 0.43 9.13 17.68
N ASP A 196 1.56 9.48 17.07
CA ASP A 196 2.33 8.60 16.19
C ASP A 196 3.74 8.43 16.74
N LEU A 197 4.08 7.18 17.04
CA LEU A 197 5.35 6.78 17.62
C LEU A 197 6.01 5.81 16.64
N TYR A 198 7.06 6.25 15.98
CA TYR A 198 7.73 5.48 14.92
C TYR A 198 9.18 5.21 15.29
N ASN A 199 9.61 3.95 15.28
CA ASN A 199 10.99 3.54 15.52
C ASN A 199 11.60 4.18 16.79
N LEU A 200 10.88 4.10 17.91
CA LEU A 200 11.36 4.50 19.22
C LEU A 200 11.86 3.27 19.99
N LYS A 201 12.70 3.49 21.00
CA LYS A 201 13.21 2.41 21.89
C LYS A 201 12.29 2.13 23.08
N ILE A 202 11.01 2.49 22.99
CA ILE A 202 10.01 2.25 24.04
C ILE A 202 9.64 0.78 24.09
N THR A 203 9.62 0.20 25.29
CA THR A 203 9.26 -1.22 25.49
C THR A 203 7.86 -1.41 26.07
N LYS A 204 7.24 -0.33 26.56
CA LYS A 204 5.90 -0.34 27.15
C LYS A 204 5.17 0.96 26.83
N ILE A 205 3.87 0.84 26.57
CA ILE A 205 2.96 1.99 26.55
C ILE A 205 2.42 2.22 27.97
N PRO A 206 2.55 3.42 28.56
CA PRO A 206 2.10 3.67 29.92
C PRO A 206 0.57 3.68 30.09
N GLU A 207 0.09 3.36 31.30
CA GLU A 207 -1.34 3.35 31.66
C GLU A 207 -2.03 4.72 31.55
N TRP A 208 -1.28 5.81 31.55
CA TRP A 208 -1.87 7.13 31.37
C TRP A 208 -2.35 7.37 29.93
N ILE A 209 -2.03 6.49 28.97
CA ILE A 209 -2.53 6.60 27.59
C ILE A 209 -4.05 6.71 27.56
N GLY A 210 -4.75 5.98 28.43
CA GLY A 210 -6.22 6.03 28.55
C GLY A 210 -6.79 7.36 29.02
N ASN A 211 -5.95 8.32 29.46
CA ASN A 211 -6.40 9.67 29.80
C ASN A 211 -6.55 10.58 28.57
N LEU A 212 -6.01 10.18 27.41
CA LEU A 212 -6.11 10.93 26.16
C LEU A 212 -7.51 10.79 25.52
N ASN A 213 -8.53 11.32 26.19
CA ASN A 213 -9.93 11.10 25.84
C ASN A 213 -10.37 11.64 24.45
N LYS A 214 -9.57 12.50 23.80
CA LYS A 214 -9.79 12.99 22.44
C LYS A 214 -8.98 12.25 21.37
N LEU A 215 -8.17 11.26 21.76
CA LEU A 215 -7.34 10.52 20.83
C LEU A 215 -8.21 9.72 19.86
N GLU A 216 -8.06 10.01 18.58
CA GLU A 216 -8.76 9.36 17.47
C GLU A 216 -7.85 8.37 16.75
N THR A 217 -6.53 8.62 16.74
CA THR A 217 -5.53 7.78 16.08
C THR A 217 -4.35 7.53 17.01
N LEU A 218 -4.01 6.26 17.20
CA LEU A 218 -2.79 5.82 17.88
C LEU A 218 -2.00 4.94 16.92
N SER A 219 -0.79 5.36 16.58
CA SER A 219 0.16 4.58 15.77
C SER A 219 1.42 4.30 16.56
N ILE A 220 1.79 3.02 16.65
CA ILE A 220 2.99 2.54 17.33
C ILE A 220 3.73 1.61 16.37
N ASN A 221 4.64 2.17 15.60
CA ASN A 221 5.31 1.50 14.51
C ASN A 221 6.78 1.29 14.86
N LEU A 222 7.30 0.10 14.59
CA LEU A 222 8.70 -0.26 14.80
C LEU A 222 9.20 0.03 16.24
N CYS A 223 8.32 -0.05 17.23
CA CYS A 223 8.64 0.14 18.64
C CYS A 223 8.56 -1.21 19.37
N PRO A 224 9.58 -1.65 20.13
CA PRO A 224 9.64 -2.99 20.75
C PRO A 224 8.70 -3.15 21.96
N ILE A 225 7.41 -2.88 21.78
CA ILE A 225 6.35 -3.00 22.79
C ILE A 225 5.78 -4.43 22.84
N SER A 226 5.63 -5.01 24.03
CA SER A 226 5.05 -6.37 24.17
C SER A 226 3.54 -6.32 24.28
N ASP A 227 3.03 -5.32 24.99
CA ASP A 227 1.63 -5.29 25.40
C ASP A 227 1.13 -3.86 25.36
N LEU A 228 -0.14 -3.72 24.99
CA LEU A 228 -0.89 -2.50 25.27
C LEU A 228 -1.46 -2.54 26.70
N PRO A 229 -1.47 -1.40 27.41
CA PRO A 229 -2.05 -1.31 28.75
C PRO A 229 -3.57 -1.44 28.73
N VAL A 230 -4.16 -1.91 29.84
CA VAL A 230 -5.62 -2.11 29.96
C VAL A 230 -6.37 -0.78 29.85
N SER A 231 -5.76 0.33 30.24
CA SER A 231 -6.32 1.68 30.06
C SER A 231 -6.65 2.06 28.62
N ILE A 232 -6.17 1.35 27.59
CA ILE A 232 -6.53 1.61 26.20
C ILE A 232 -8.06 1.61 26.01
N GLY A 233 -8.79 0.75 26.74
CA GLY A 233 -10.25 0.68 26.71
C GLY A 233 -10.98 1.96 27.13
N LYS A 234 -10.29 2.91 27.76
CA LYS A 234 -10.86 4.23 28.11
C LYS A 234 -10.89 5.19 26.93
N LEU A 235 -10.23 4.88 25.82
CA LEU A 235 -10.15 5.74 24.63
C LEU A 235 -11.43 5.66 23.79
N GLY A 236 -12.52 6.23 24.30
CA GLY A 236 -13.84 6.17 23.65
C GLY A 236 -13.93 6.86 22.29
N MET A 237 -12.96 7.71 21.92
CA MET A 237 -12.90 8.39 20.60
C MET A 237 -11.94 7.71 19.62
N LEU A 238 -11.25 6.64 20.02
CA LEU A 238 -10.25 5.98 19.17
C LEU A 238 -10.94 5.35 17.95
N LYS A 239 -10.57 5.80 16.76
CA LYS A 239 -11.07 5.33 15.47
C LYS A 239 -10.05 4.44 14.77
N LYS A 240 -8.77 4.69 14.97
CA LYS A 240 -7.67 3.96 14.32
C LYS A 240 -6.61 3.55 15.33
N LEU A 241 -6.31 2.26 15.35
CA LEU A 241 -5.17 1.69 16.06
C LEU A 241 -4.25 1.04 15.05
N ARG A 242 -2.97 1.44 15.03
CA ARG A 242 -1.95 0.87 14.16
C ARG A 242 -0.75 0.43 15.00
N ILE A 243 -0.38 -0.84 14.89
CA ILE A 243 0.81 -1.40 15.54
C ILE A 243 1.56 -2.26 14.55
N ILE A 244 2.72 -1.78 14.13
CA ILE A 244 3.57 -2.49 13.16
C ILE A 244 4.88 -2.81 13.84
N GLN A 245 5.37 -4.03 13.64
CA GLN A 245 6.68 -4.43 14.13
C GLN A 245 7.58 -4.82 12.96
N PRO A 246 8.91 -4.67 13.09
CA PRO A 246 9.81 -5.04 12.02
C PRO A 246 9.73 -6.55 11.75
N CYS A 247 9.48 -6.92 10.50
CA CYS A 247 9.70 -8.29 10.04
C CYS A 247 11.15 -8.73 10.30
N ILE A 248 11.34 -9.73 11.16
CA ILE A 248 12.66 -10.31 11.49
C ILE A 248 13.41 -10.80 10.24
N GLY A 249 12.71 -11.05 9.12
CA GLY A 249 13.28 -11.52 7.86
C GLY A 249 13.80 -10.44 6.88
N ARG A 250 13.56 -9.13 7.09
CA ARG A 250 13.88 -8.08 6.09
C ARG A 250 14.95 -7.06 6.49
N TYR A 251 15.33 -6.98 7.77
CA TYR A 251 16.30 -5.98 8.22
C TYR A 251 17.72 -6.54 8.26
N SER A 252 18.65 -5.83 7.63
CA SER A 252 20.03 -6.26 7.38
C SER A 252 21.01 -6.02 8.55
N SER A 253 20.57 -5.43 9.67
CA SER A 253 21.41 -5.29 10.86
C SER A 253 20.90 -6.13 12.04
N GLU A 254 21.70 -7.12 12.46
CA GLU A 254 21.39 -8.01 13.59
C GLU A 254 21.12 -7.23 14.90
N GLU A 255 21.76 -6.08 15.09
CA GLU A 255 21.62 -5.26 16.29
C GLU A 255 20.22 -4.62 16.42
N SER A 256 19.61 -4.20 15.31
CA SER A 256 18.26 -3.62 15.30
C SER A 256 17.18 -4.67 15.57
N LEU A 257 17.44 -5.92 15.21
CA LEU A 257 16.50 -7.04 15.36
C LEU A 257 16.59 -7.74 16.72
N ALA A 258 17.69 -7.56 17.47
CA ALA A 258 17.87 -8.22 18.76
C ALA A 258 16.73 -7.92 19.75
N ALA A 259 16.19 -6.70 19.74
CA ALA A 259 15.06 -6.29 20.58
C ALA A 259 13.72 -6.95 20.19
N PHE A 260 13.62 -7.48 18.97
CA PHE A 260 12.40 -8.07 18.41
C PHE A 260 12.47 -9.62 18.31
N ARG A 261 13.62 -10.23 18.64
CA ARG A 261 13.76 -11.70 18.67
C ARG A 261 12.84 -12.30 19.74
N ASN A 262 11.96 -13.22 19.33
CA ASN A 262 11.03 -13.97 20.19
C ASN A 262 9.98 -13.12 20.93
N PHE A 263 9.64 -11.96 20.39
CA PHE A 263 8.69 -11.06 21.02
C PHE A 263 7.30 -11.23 20.43
N THR A 264 6.30 -11.30 21.30
CA THR A 264 4.89 -11.39 20.91
C THR A 264 4.19 -10.11 21.32
N VAL A 265 3.25 -9.64 20.49
CA VAL A 265 2.38 -8.52 20.87
C VAL A 265 1.05 -9.04 21.36
N SER A 266 0.57 -8.58 22.52
CA SER A 266 -0.78 -8.87 23.00
C SER A 266 -1.66 -7.62 23.03
N LEU A 267 -2.93 -7.79 22.65
CA LEU A 267 -3.97 -6.79 22.87
C LEU A 267 -4.73 -7.13 24.16
N PRO A 268 -4.97 -6.17 25.06
CA PRO A 268 -5.73 -6.40 26.28
C PRO A 268 -7.22 -6.60 25.97
N TYR A 269 -7.93 -7.35 26.83
CA TYR A 269 -9.38 -7.56 26.70
C TYR A 269 -10.19 -6.25 26.64
N SER A 270 -9.69 -5.18 27.26
CA SER A 270 -10.32 -3.86 27.27
C SER A 270 -10.28 -3.16 25.92
N ILE A 271 -9.55 -3.68 24.92
CA ILE A 271 -9.67 -3.17 23.55
C ILE A 271 -11.13 -3.23 23.07
N ASN A 272 -11.91 -4.20 23.56
CA ASN A 272 -13.33 -4.36 23.27
C ASN A 272 -14.17 -3.14 23.72
N ASP A 273 -13.66 -2.32 24.64
CA ASP A 273 -14.36 -1.10 25.09
C ASP A 273 -14.16 0.10 24.14
N CYS A 274 -13.23 0.00 23.17
CA CYS A 274 -12.97 1.02 22.15
C CYS A 274 -14.00 0.97 21.01
N THR A 275 -15.28 1.14 21.35
CA THR A 275 -16.43 0.97 20.44
C THR A 275 -16.48 1.91 19.22
N SER A 276 -15.64 2.95 19.20
CA SER A 276 -15.48 3.87 18.07
C SER A 276 -14.48 3.40 17.01
N LEU A 277 -13.76 2.29 17.25
CA LEU A 277 -12.75 1.77 16.33
C LEU A 277 -13.38 1.42 14.98
N ARG A 278 -12.72 1.90 13.92
CA ARG A 278 -13.07 1.69 12.51
C ARG A 278 -11.98 0.95 11.76
N GLU A 279 -10.74 1.11 12.20
CA GLU A 279 -9.57 0.49 11.60
C GLU A 279 -8.64 -0.04 12.70
N ILE A 280 -8.29 -1.32 12.59
CA ILE A 280 -7.20 -1.94 13.34
C ILE A 280 -6.21 -2.46 12.31
N ASP A 281 -4.98 -1.96 12.40
CA ASP A 281 -3.89 -2.32 11.51
C ASP A 281 -2.73 -2.91 12.32
N LEU A 282 -2.55 -4.21 12.20
CA LEU A 282 -1.52 -4.99 12.89
C LEU A 282 -0.60 -5.69 11.88
N HIS A 283 -0.43 -5.17 10.66
CA HIS A 283 0.45 -5.84 9.70
C HIS A 283 1.88 -5.95 10.23
N GLU A 284 2.51 -7.09 9.94
CA GLU A 284 3.84 -7.48 10.43
C GLU A 284 3.96 -7.54 11.98
N CYS A 285 2.84 -7.42 12.70
CA CYS A 285 2.83 -7.53 14.15
C CYS A 285 2.90 -9.02 14.57
N PRO A 286 3.80 -9.43 15.50
CA PRO A 286 3.91 -10.81 15.96
C PRO A 286 2.81 -11.14 16.99
N ILE A 287 1.56 -10.83 16.64
CA ILE A 287 0.36 -11.17 17.41
C ILE A 287 -0.05 -12.62 17.11
N ILE A 288 -0.30 -13.39 18.16
CA ILE A 288 -0.63 -14.83 18.05
C ILE A 288 -2.14 -15.07 18.18
N GLU A 289 -2.85 -14.20 18.90
CA GLU A 289 -4.28 -14.29 19.12
C GLU A 289 -4.91 -12.91 19.26
N LEU A 290 -6.20 -12.80 18.92
CA LEU A 290 -7.01 -11.62 19.23
C LEU A 290 -7.86 -11.87 20.47
N PRO A 291 -8.03 -10.87 21.36
CA PRO A 291 -9.00 -10.95 22.44
C PRO A 291 -10.44 -10.92 21.90
N ASP A 292 -11.43 -10.95 22.78
CA ASP A 292 -12.81 -10.68 22.36
C ASP A 292 -12.93 -9.26 21.77
N ILE A 293 -13.49 -9.18 20.56
CA ILE A 293 -13.73 -7.93 19.82
C ILE A 293 -15.21 -7.72 19.49
N SER A 294 -16.10 -8.43 20.19
CA SER A 294 -17.55 -8.45 19.94
C SER A 294 -18.25 -7.09 19.93
N ASN A 295 -17.73 -6.09 20.66
CA ASN A 295 -18.29 -4.75 20.76
C ASN A 295 -17.74 -3.76 19.72
N LEU A 296 -16.73 -4.14 18.93
CA LEU A 296 -16.12 -3.31 17.90
C LEU A 296 -16.98 -3.21 16.63
N THR A 297 -18.29 -3.02 16.81
CA THR A 297 -19.31 -3.11 15.75
C THR A 297 -19.19 -2.05 14.66
N GLN A 298 -18.40 -1.00 14.88
CA GLN A 298 -18.05 0.03 13.89
C GLN A 298 -16.79 -0.30 13.07
N LEU A 299 -16.12 -1.43 13.34
CA LEU A 299 -14.91 -1.81 12.63
C LEU A 299 -15.22 -2.10 11.16
N THR A 300 -14.50 -1.40 10.28
CA THR A 300 -14.64 -1.49 8.81
C THR A 300 -13.43 -2.15 8.17
N ASN A 301 -12.25 -2.03 8.78
CA ASN A 301 -11.01 -2.60 8.30
C ASN A 301 -10.27 -3.31 9.44
N LEU A 302 -9.89 -4.56 9.21
CA LEU A 302 -9.02 -5.35 10.09
C LEU A 302 -7.88 -5.92 9.25
N ASP A 303 -6.68 -5.37 9.45
CA ASP A 303 -5.46 -5.80 8.77
C ASP A 303 -4.58 -6.58 9.75
N LEU A 304 -4.40 -7.87 9.45
CA LEU A 304 -3.63 -8.86 10.20
C LEU A 304 -2.57 -9.51 9.30
N ARG A 305 -2.12 -8.78 8.27
CA ARG A 305 -1.12 -9.29 7.33
C ARG A 305 0.19 -9.64 7.99
N SER A 306 0.81 -10.72 7.54
CA SER A 306 2.14 -11.14 8.02
C SER A 306 2.21 -11.26 9.56
N THR A 307 1.10 -11.67 10.19
CA THR A 307 1.01 -11.91 11.64
C THR A 307 1.19 -13.39 11.98
N GLU A 308 1.40 -13.68 13.26
CA GLU A 308 1.56 -15.03 13.79
C GLU A 308 0.22 -15.69 14.17
N ILE A 309 -0.92 -15.05 13.82
CA ILE A 309 -2.25 -15.49 14.24
C ILE A 309 -2.63 -16.81 13.60
N LYS A 310 -3.11 -17.76 14.41
CA LYS A 310 -3.51 -19.10 13.93
C LYS A 310 -5.01 -19.29 13.80
N VAL A 311 -5.79 -18.60 14.64
CA VAL A 311 -7.25 -18.70 14.71
C VAL A 311 -7.83 -17.32 15.01
N LEU A 312 -8.97 -17.00 14.41
CA LEU A 312 -9.77 -15.82 14.78
C LEU A 312 -10.83 -16.19 15.83
N PRO A 313 -11.15 -15.29 16.79
CA PRO A 313 -12.20 -15.54 17.76
C PRO A 313 -13.58 -15.58 17.10
N GLU A 314 -14.51 -16.36 17.65
CA GLU A 314 -15.92 -16.43 17.20
C GLU A 314 -16.65 -15.08 17.25
N SER A 315 -16.13 -14.11 17.99
CA SER A 315 -16.68 -12.75 18.02
C SER A 315 -16.45 -11.96 16.73
N ILE A 316 -15.58 -12.42 15.82
CA ILE A 316 -15.42 -11.79 14.49
C ILE A 316 -16.78 -11.65 13.78
N GLY A 317 -17.67 -12.64 13.90
CA GLY A 317 -19.00 -12.58 13.28
C GLY A 317 -19.96 -11.54 13.88
N LYS A 318 -19.54 -10.74 14.87
CA LYS A 318 -20.29 -9.57 15.37
C LYS A 318 -19.93 -8.27 14.65
N LEU A 319 -18.84 -8.25 13.87
CA LEU A 319 -18.35 -7.06 13.17
C LEU A 319 -19.15 -6.80 11.90
N SER A 320 -20.44 -6.52 12.04
CA SER A 320 -21.38 -6.38 10.92
C SER A 320 -21.03 -5.27 9.91
N GLN A 321 -20.18 -4.32 10.27
CA GLN A 321 -19.71 -3.24 9.40
C GLN A 321 -18.35 -3.54 8.73
N LEU A 322 -17.77 -4.72 8.95
CA LEU A 322 -16.46 -5.07 8.39
C LEU A 322 -16.55 -5.16 6.87
N ILE A 323 -15.74 -4.37 6.18
CA ILE A 323 -15.67 -4.27 4.71
C ILE A 323 -14.45 -5.01 4.19
N THR A 324 -13.34 -4.94 4.91
CA THR A 324 -12.06 -5.55 4.55
C THR A 324 -11.50 -6.34 5.73
N LEU A 325 -11.12 -7.58 5.45
CA LEU A 325 -10.36 -8.45 6.34
C LEU A 325 -9.14 -8.97 5.56
N ASP A 326 -7.95 -8.60 6.02
CA ASP A 326 -6.70 -9.04 5.40
C ASP A 326 -5.92 -9.92 6.38
N LEU A 327 -5.71 -11.17 5.99
CA LEU A 327 -4.98 -12.21 6.72
C LEU A 327 -3.79 -12.71 5.86
N SER A 328 -3.41 -11.98 4.81
CA SER A 328 -2.39 -12.46 3.88
C SER A 328 -1.02 -12.59 4.55
N GLY A 329 -0.30 -13.67 4.26
CA GLY A 329 0.97 -14.01 4.90
C GLY A 329 0.88 -14.36 6.39
N SER A 330 -0.32 -14.47 6.97
CA SER A 330 -0.48 -14.89 8.36
C SER A 330 -0.42 -16.41 8.53
N LYS A 331 -0.29 -16.89 9.77
CA LYS A 331 -0.31 -18.32 10.10
C LYS A 331 -1.72 -18.88 10.31
N ILE A 332 -2.76 -18.22 9.79
CA ILE A 332 -4.15 -18.64 10.02
C ILE A 332 -4.35 -20.05 9.46
N GLU A 333 -4.81 -20.98 10.30
CA GLU A 333 -5.01 -22.39 9.97
C GLU A 333 -6.49 -22.71 9.70
N VAL A 334 -7.41 -22.02 10.40
CA VAL A 334 -8.86 -22.19 10.31
C VAL A 334 -9.57 -20.85 10.51
N LEU A 335 -10.66 -20.62 9.75
CA LEU A 335 -11.61 -19.54 10.01
C LEU A 335 -12.80 -20.04 10.86
N PRO A 336 -13.29 -19.25 11.83
CA PRO A 336 -14.47 -19.62 12.62
C PRO A 336 -15.74 -19.63 11.76
N ASP A 337 -16.72 -20.47 12.10
CA ASP A 337 -17.99 -20.55 11.36
C ASP A 337 -18.75 -19.22 11.36
N SER A 338 -18.56 -18.38 12.38
CA SER A 338 -19.14 -17.05 12.46
C SER A 338 -18.65 -16.07 11.39
N ILE A 339 -17.60 -16.38 10.61
CA ILE A 339 -17.16 -15.56 9.48
C ILE A 339 -18.29 -15.26 8.50
N GLY A 340 -19.18 -16.24 8.27
CA GLY A 340 -20.34 -16.09 7.38
C GLY A 340 -21.38 -15.04 7.84
N ARG A 341 -21.23 -14.46 9.03
CA ARG A 341 -22.09 -13.36 9.50
C ARG A 341 -21.64 -11.98 9.00
N LEU A 342 -20.45 -11.88 8.41
CA LEU A 342 -19.87 -10.64 7.89
C LEU A 342 -20.49 -10.25 6.54
N THR A 343 -21.80 -10.00 6.53
CA THR A 343 -22.58 -9.77 5.30
C THR A 343 -22.19 -8.51 4.52
N ASN A 344 -21.44 -7.57 5.10
CA ASN A 344 -20.89 -6.38 4.44
C ASN A 344 -19.44 -6.57 3.96
N LEU A 345 -18.81 -7.72 4.23
CA LEU A 345 -17.43 -7.98 3.82
C LEU A 345 -17.34 -7.99 2.29
N THR A 346 -16.45 -7.17 1.74
CA THR A 346 -16.24 -7.04 0.30
C THR A 346 -14.90 -7.60 -0.16
N ASN A 347 -13.90 -7.59 0.72
CA ASN A 347 -12.57 -8.11 0.46
C ASN A 347 -12.12 -9.02 1.59
N LEU A 348 -11.80 -10.27 1.25
CA LEU A 348 -11.16 -11.25 2.12
C LEU A 348 -9.86 -11.71 1.45
N ASP A 349 -8.74 -11.39 2.07
CA ASP A 349 -7.43 -11.86 1.60
C ASP A 349 -6.85 -12.87 2.59
N LEU A 350 -6.60 -14.08 2.09
CA LEU A 350 -5.99 -15.21 2.79
C LEU A 350 -4.72 -15.68 2.07
N SER A 351 -4.21 -14.90 1.11
CA SER A 351 -3.07 -15.31 0.31
C SER A 351 -1.84 -15.58 1.18
N TYR A 352 -0.99 -16.52 0.78
CA TYR A 352 0.20 -16.93 1.54
C TYR A 352 -0.08 -17.39 2.99
N SER A 353 -1.33 -17.71 3.32
CA SER A 353 -1.68 -18.23 4.65
C SER A 353 -1.53 -19.75 4.76
N SER A 354 -1.63 -20.25 5.99
CA SER A 354 -1.58 -21.68 6.31
C SER A 354 -2.96 -22.35 6.33
N ILE A 355 -4.00 -21.71 5.75
CA ILE A 355 -5.40 -22.14 5.86
C ILE A 355 -5.57 -23.56 5.31
N MET A 356 -6.18 -24.44 6.11
CA MET A 356 -6.37 -25.85 5.75
C MET A 356 -7.72 -26.10 5.06
N ALA A 357 -8.75 -25.35 5.47
CA ALA A 357 -10.11 -25.45 4.95
C ALA A 357 -10.84 -24.11 5.13
N LEU A 358 -11.82 -23.86 4.26
CA LEU A 358 -12.80 -22.79 4.44
C LEU A 358 -14.08 -23.38 5.06
N PRO A 359 -14.73 -22.71 6.03
CA PRO A 359 -16.00 -23.16 6.57
C PRO A 359 -17.11 -23.04 5.54
N GLU A 360 -18.14 -23.89 5.62
CA GLU A 360 -19.32 -23.81 4.73
C GLU A 360 -20.06 -22.46 4.86
N SER A 361 -19.90 -21.78 5.99
CA SER A 361 -20.47 -20.45 6.19
C SER A 361 -19.85 -19.37 5.28
N ILE A 362 -18.75 -19.65 4.59
CA ILE A 362 -18.14 -18.72 3.62
C ILE A 362 -19.14 -18.30 2.55
N GLY A 363 -20.03 -19.20 2.09
CA GLY A 363 -21.07 -18.89 1.10
C GLY A 363 -22.08 -17.84 1.55
N ASN A 364 -22.16 -17.53 2.85
CA ASN A 364 -23.06 -16.52 3.39
C ASN A 364 -22.53 -15.08 3.22
N LEU A 365 -21.30 -14.89 2.74
CA LEU A 365 -20.70 -13.56 2.53
C LEU A 365 -21.29 -12.87 1.28
N ALA A 366 -22.55 -12.45 1.39
CA ALA A 366 -23.36 -11.96 0.27
C ALA A 366 -22.78 -10.73 -0.46
N SER A 367 -21.95 -9.92 0.20
CA SER A 367 -21.31 -8.72 -0.39
C SER A 367 -19.87 -8.95 -0.87
N LEU A 368 -19.33 -10.17 -0.75
CA LEU A 368 -17.93 -10.44 -1.05
C LEU A 368 -17.67 -10.27 -2.54
N LYS A 369 -16.73 -9.39 -2.89
CA LYS A 369 -16.34 -9.06 -4.27
C LYS A 369 -14.99 -9.66 -4.64
N LYS A 370 -14.07 -9.76 -3.67
CA LYS A 370 -12.74 -10.33 -3.86
C LYS A 370 -12.46 -11.35 -2.77
N LEU A 371 -12.10 -12.56 -3.20
CA LEU A 371 -11.56 -13.62 -2.37
C LEU A 371 -10.19 -14.00 -2.94
N ASN A 372 -9.15 -13.78 -2.15
CA ASN A 372 -7.78 -14.14 -2.52
C ASN A 372 -7.28 -15.29 -1.65
N LEU A 373 -6.97 -16.41 -2.29
CA LEU A 373 -6.46 -17.66 -1.73
C LEU A 373 -5.13 -18.04 -2.42
N ASN A 374 -4.49 -17.09 -3.09
CA ASN A 374 -3.22 -17.33 -3.77
C ASN A 374 -2.17 -17.88 -2.79
N ASN A 375 -1.42 -18.90 -3.18
CA ASN A 375 -0.38 -19.51 -2.34
C ASN A 375 -0.88 -20.07 -0.99
N THR A 376 -2.14 -20.49 -0.86
CA THR A 376 -2.62 -21.24 0.32
C THR A 376 -2.25 -22.72 0.22
N ARG A 377 -1.01 -23.06 0.56
CA ARG A 377 -0.43 -24.41 0.31
C ARG A 377 -1.13 -25.55 1.04
N ASN A 378 -1.79 -25.27 2.16
CA ASN A 378 -2.49 -26.28 2.96
C ASN A 378 -3.94 -26.50 2.53
N LEU A 379 -4.51 -25.60 1.72
CA LEU A 379 -5.91 -25.66 1.31
C LEU A 379 -6.08 -26.71 0.20
N ARG A 380 -6.85 -27.75 0.48
CA ARG A 380 -7.01 -28.90 -0.44
C ARG A 380 -8.28 -28.84 -1.29
N ILE A 381 -9.35 -28.30 -0.73
CA ILE A 381 -10.70 -28.34 -1.30
C ILE A 381 -11.39 -27.01 -1.02
N LEU A 382 -12.17 -26.52 -1.98
CA LEU A 382 -13.13 -25.44 -1.78
C LEU A 382 -14.50 -26.03 -1.40
N PRO A 383 -15.21 -25.48 -0.40
CA PRO A 383 -16.56 -25.94 -0.05
C PRO A 383 -17.54 -25.67 -1.20
N GLU A 384 -18.60 -26.48 -1.31
CA GLU A 384 -19.64 -26.29 -2.35
C GLU A 384 -20.38 -24.95 -2.20
N THR A 385 -20.45 -24.42 -0.98
CA THR A 385 -21.00 -23.09 -0.69
C THR A 385 -20.19 -21.95 -1.30
N ILE A 386 -19.00 -22.19 -1.85
CA ILE A 386 -18.27 -21.17 -2.61
C ILE A 386 -19.12 -20.61 -3.76
N GLY A 387 -19.95 -21.44 -4.39
CA GLY A 387 -20.85 -21.03 -5.47
C GLY A 387 -21.95 -20.07 -5.03
N ASP A 388 -22.20 -19.93 -3.73
CA ASP A 388 -23.25 -19.06 -3.20
C ASP A 388 -22.78 -17.60 -3.00
N LEU A 389 -21.50 -17.31 -3.26
CA LEU A 389 -20.90 -15.96 -3.25
C LEU A 389 -21.37 -15.13 -4.47
N SER A 390 -22.65 -14.81 -4.52
CA SER A 390 -23.31 -14.19 -5.69
C SER A 390 -22.74 -12.84 -6.15
N ALA A 391 -22.07 -12.09 -5.28
CA ALA A 391 -21.42 -10.82 -5.59
C ALA A 391 -19.94 -10.94 -6.00
N LEU A 392 -19.35 -12.14 -5.97
CA LEU A 392 -17.92 -12.35 -6.19
C LEU A 392 -17.53 -11.96 -7.60
N GLN A 393 -16.48 -11.14 -7.72
CA GLN A 393 -15.97 -10.61 -8.98
C GLN A 393 -14.55 -11.10 -9.27
N VAL A 394 -13.76 -11.35 -8.22
CA VAL A 394 -12.39 -11.84 -8.32
C VAL A 394 -12.23 -13.03 -7.38
N LEU A 395 -11.83 -14.16 -7.96
CA LEU A 395 -11.38 -15.34 -7.23
C LEU A 395 -9.96 -15.67 -7.69
N ASP A 396 -9.02 -15.60 -6.76
CA ASP A 396 -7.65 -16.01 -6.98
C ASP A 396 -7.34 -17.23 -6.11
N ILE A 397 -7.06 -18.37 -6.73
CA ILE A 397 -6.61 -19.61 -6.08
C ILE A 397 -5.29 -20.10 -6.69
N GLY A 398 -4.56 -19.20 -7.36
CA GLY A 398 -3.28 -19.52 -7.98
C GLY A 398 -2.19 -19.84 -6.95
N SER A 399 -1.01 -20.14 -7.46
CA SER A 399 0.22 -20.19 -6.66
C SER A 399 1.33 -19.46 -7.42
N PHE A 400 2.40 -19.09 -6.73
CA PHE A 400 3.60 -18.57 -7.37
C PHE A 400 4.80 -19.20 -6.68
N PHE A 401 5.78 -19.66 -7.47
CA PHE A 401 7.02 -20.26 -6.96
C PHE A 401 6.80 -21.54 -6.14
N SER A 402 6.06 -22.52 -6.68
CA SER A 402 6.02 -23.87 -6.10
C SER A 402 7.37 -24.57 -6.30
N LEU A 403 8.35 -24.22 -5.47
CA LEU A 403 9.69 -24.82 -5.44
C LEU A 403 9.68 -26.23 -4.84
N HIS A 404 8.54 -26.68 -4.32
CA HIS A 404 8.37 -27.94 -3.62
C HIS A 404 7.09 -28.60 -4.13
N ASN A 405 7.11 -29.93 -4.34
CA ASN A 405 5.98 -30.75 -4.84
C ASN A 405 4.78 -30.83 -3.85
N GLU A 406 4.41 -29.72 -3.22
CA GLU A 406 3.31 -29.64 -2.28
C GLU A 406 2.02 -29.34 -3.05
N LYS A 407 1.17 -30.37 -3.17
CA LYS A 407 -0.10 -30.23 -3.86
C LYS A 407 -0.98 -29.17 -3.19
N THR A 408 -1.66 -28.36 -3.97
CA THR A 408 -2.65 -27.36 -3.58
C THR A 408 -4.06 -27.87 -3.93
N ILE A 409 -5.02 -26.97 -4.16
CA ILE A 409 -6.36 -27.31 -4.66
C ILE A 409 -6.21 -28.07 -5.99
N THR A 410 -6.82 -29.26 -6.06
CA THR A 410 -6.74 -30.11 -7.25
C THR A 410 -8.01 -30.11 -8.11
N ILE A 411 -9.15 -29.73 -7.52
CA ILE A 411 -10.48 -29.78 -8.15
C ILE A 411 -11.29 -28.55 -7.76
N LEU A 412 -11.99 -27.97 -8.72
CA LEU A 412 -13.03 -26.96 -8.48
C LEU A 412 -14.40 -27.64 -8.28
N PRO A 413 -15.22 -27.21 -7.33
CA PRO A 413 -16.58 -27.74 -7.15
C PRO A 413 -17.49 -27.33 -8.33
N GLU A 414 -18.48 -28.16 -8.66
CA GLU A 414 -19.45 -27.87 -9.74
C GLU A 414 -20.32 -26.63 -9.44
N THR A 415 -20.41 -26.24 -8.17
CA THR A 415 -21.07 -25.01 -7.75
C THR A 415 -20.35 -23.75 -8.20
N ILE A 416 -19.09 -23.81 -8.67
CA ILE A 416 -18.35 -22.65 -9.17
C ILE A 416 -19.13 -21.91 -10.29
N GLY A 417 -19.86 -22.63 -11.13
CA GLY A 417 -20.68 -22.04 -12.21
C GLY A 417 -21.81 -21.12 -11.73
N ARG A 418 -22.16 -21.17 -10.43
CA ARG A 418 -23.14 -20.26 -9.83
C ARG A 418 -22.62 -18.84 -9.61
N LEU A 419 -21.31 -18.62 -9.71
CA LEU A 419 -20.67 -17.30 -9.56
C LEU A 419 -20.89 -16.39 -10.77
N ARG A 420 -22.15 -16.05 -11.07
CA ARG A 420 -22.54 -15.29 -12.28
C ARG A 420 -21.96 -13.87 -12.36
N SER A 421 -21.48 -13.32 -11.23
CA SER A 421 -20.81 -12.01 -11.16
C SER A 421 -19.29 -12.08 -11.37
N LEU A 422 -18.70 -13.29 -11.43
CA LEU A 422 -17.26 -13.47 -11.49
C LEU A 422 -16.70 -12.93 -12.80
N LYS A 423 -15.68 -12.08 -12.70
CA LYS A 423 -15.01 -11.42 -13.83
C LYS A 423 -13.59 -11.92 -14.02
N VAL A 424 -12.91 -12.27 -12.93
CA VAL A 424 -11.52 -12.71 -12.94
C VAL A 424 -11.42 -14.00 -12.13
N LEU A 425 -10.90 -15.05 -12.79
CA LEU A 425 -10.58 -16.32 -12.17
C LEU A 425 -9.11 -16.64 -12.45
N LEU A 426 -8.30 -16.62 -11.39
CA LEU A 426 -6.86 -16.91 -11.45
C LEU A 426 -6.60 -18.27 -10.83
N LEU A 427 -6.10 -19.19 -11.65
CA LEU A 427 -5.80 -20.59 -11.31
C LEU A 427 -4.35 -20.94 -11.64
N ASN A 428 -3.50 -19.94 -11.93
CA ASN A 428 -2.14 -20.17 -12.40
C ASN A 428 -1.29 -20.94 -11.37
N ASP A 429 -0.39 -21.79 -11.86
CA ASP A 429 0.51 -22.64 -11.08
C ASP A 429 -0.19 -23.48 -10.00
N SER A 430 -1.48 -23.78 -10.17
CA SER A 430 -2.24 -24.66 -9.27
C SER A 430 -2.19 -26.12 -9.74
N ASP A 431 -2.52 -27.06 -8.83
CA ASP A 431 -2.57 -28.48 -9.15
C ASP A 431 -3.90 -28.93 -9.77
N ILE A 432 -4.67 -27.98 -10.32
CA ILE A 432 -5.97 -28.25 -10.95
C ILE A 432 -5.76 -29.04 -12.23
N SER A 433 -6.27 -30.28 -12.27
CA SER A 433 -6.11 -31.18 -13.41
C SER A 433 -7.24 -31.11 -14.43
N SER A 434 -8.38 -30.55 -14.06
CA SER A 434 -9.55 -30.40 -14.92
C SER A 434 -10.45 -29.25 -14.46
N LEU A 435 -11.22 -28.70 -15.39
CA LEU A 435 -12.28 -27.73 -15.09
C LEU A 435 -13.65 -28.42 -15.14
N PRO A 436 -14.57 -28.09 -14.23
CA PRO A 436 -15.92 -28.63 -14.23
C PRO A 436 -16.73 -28.10 -15.43
N GLU A 437 -17.76 -28.84 -15.88
CA GLU A 437 -18.63 -28.38 -16.98
C GLU A 437 -19.45 -27.14 -16.61
N SER A 438 -19.65 -26.88 -15.33
CA SER A 438 -20.24 -25.64 -14.84
C SER A 438 -19.37 -24.40 -15.09
N ILE A 439 -18.09 -24.52 -15.47
CA ILE A 439 -17.24 -23.35 -15.76
C ILE A 439 -17.84 -22.46 -16.86
N GLY A 440 -18.52 -23.06 -17.84
CA GLY A 440 -19.21 -22.33 -18.91
C GLY A 440 -20.39 -21.47 -18.43
N GLU A 441 -20.83 -21.64 -17.18
CA GLU A 441 -21.92 -20.85 -16.60
C GLU A 441 -21.48 -19.46 -16.10
N LEU A 442 -20.17 -19.20 -16.03
CA LEU A 442 -19.58 -17.93 -15.60
C LEU A 442 -19.76 -16.83 -16.67
N SER A 443 -21.00 -16.40 -16.89
CA SER A 443 -21.38 -15.51 -18.00
C SER A 443 -20.72 -14.12 -17.99
N SER A 444 -20.22 -13.67 -16.84
CA SER A 444 -19.52 -12.39 -16.67
C SER A 444 -18.00 -12.50 -16.72
N LEU A 445 -17.46 -13.72 -16.90
CA LEU A 445 -16.02 -13.97 -16.82
C LEU A 445 -15.31 -13.29 -17.99
N LYS A 446 -14.28 -12.50 -17.67
CA LYS A 446 -13.46 -11.74 -18.61
C LYS A 446 -12.03 -12.25 -18.67
N ILE A 447 -11.48 -12.70 -17.55
CA ILE A 447 -10.10 -13.15 -17.43
C ILE A 447 -10.10 -14.54 -16.80
N LEU A 448 -9.49 -15.49 -17.50
CA LEU A 448 -9.26 -16.85 -17.02
C LEU A 448 -7.79 -17.21 -17.22
N TYR A 449 -7.04 -17.31 -16.12
CA TYR A 449 -5.64 -17.71 -16.15
C TYR A 449 -5.50 -19.12 -15.60
N LEU A 450 -4.90 -19.99 -16.42
CA LEU A 450 -4.69 -21.42 -16.20
C LEU A 450 -3.23 -21.80 -16.44
N ASN A 451 -2.33 -20.82 -16.59
CA ASN A 451 -0.95 -21.12 -16.95
C ASN A 451 -0.28 -22.00 -15.89
N ASP A 452 0.60 -22.88 -16.35
CA ASP A 452 1.39 -23.78 -15.51
C ASP A 452 0.54 -24.73 -14.65
N THR A 453 -0.67 -25.09 -15.13
CA THR A 453 -1.55 -26.10 -14.52
C THR A 453 -1.44 -27.45 -15.24
N PRO A 454 -1.72 -28.58 -14.55
CA PRO A 454 -1.70 -29.92 -15.16
C PRO A 454 -2.91 -30.24 -16.03
N ILE A 455 -3.69 -29.23 -16.47
CA ILE A 455 -4.85 -29.41 -17.34
C ILE A 455 -4.42 -30.05 -18.68
N THR A 456 -5.22 -30.99 -19.16
CA THR A 456 -5.01 -31.65 -20.46
C THR A 456 -6.11 -31.37 -21.47
N GLU A 457 -7.28 -30.92 -21.02
CA GLU A 457 -8.45 -30.65 -21.86
C GLU A 457 -9.29 -29.50 -21.31
N LEU A 458 -10.07 -28.86 -22.18
CA LEU A 458 -11.04 -27.82 -21.81
C LEU A 458 -12.46 -28.36 -22.00
N PRO A 459 -13.38 -28.13 -21.04
CA PRO A 459 -14.75 -28.62 -21.14
C PRO A 459 -15.52 -27.94 -22.27
N GLN A 460 -16.47 -28.65 -22.89
CA GLN A 460 -17.20 -28.15 -24.05
C GLN A 460 -18.03 -26.90 -23.70
N SER A 461 -18.53 -26.82 -22.47
CA SER A 461 -19.27 -25.68 -21.93
C SER A 461 -18.55 -24.33 -22.00
N MET A 462 -17.22 -24.29 -22.13
CA MET A 462 -16.48 -23.03 -22.31
C MET A 462 -16.97 -22.21 -23.51
N GLU A 463 -17.66 -22.85 -24.47
CA GLU A 463 -18.37 -22.18 -25.56
C GLU A 463 -19.36 -21.10 -25.11
N LYS A 464 -19.86 -21.18 -23.87
CA LYS A 464 -20.81 -20.24 -23.27
C LYS A 464 -20.14 -19.00 -22.69
N LEU A 465 -18.82 -18.97 -22.55
CA LEU A 465 -18.03 -17.85 -22.00
C LEU A 465 -17.90 -16.68 -23.00
N CYS A 466 -19.03 -16.14 -23.45
CA CYS A 466 -19.10 -15.12 -24.48
C CYS A 466 -18.46 -13.78 -24.07
N SER A 467 -18.27 -13.55 -22.76
CA SER A 467 -17.65 -12.34 -22.20
C SER A 467 -16.13 -12.46 -22.02
N LEU A 468 -15.53 -13.63 -22.27
CA LEU A 468 -14.11 -13.84 -21.98
C LEU A 468 -13.24 -13.01 -22.93
N GLU A 469 -12.37 -12.19 -22.35
CA GLU A 469 -11.47 -11.29 -23.06
C GLU A 469 -10.03 -11.80 -23.06
N LYS A 470 -9.60 -12.49 -21.99
CA LYS A 470 -8.25 -13.04 -21.85
C LYS A 470 -8.29 -14.48 -21.38
N LEU A 471 -7.62 -15.36 -22.12
CA LEU A 471 -7.39 -16.76 -21.77
C LEU A 471 -5.88 -17.04 -21.80
N ASN A 472 -5.32 -17.38 -20.65
CA ASN A 472 -3.91 -17.77 -20.53
C ASN A 472 -3.80 -19.26 -20.22
N LEU A 473 -3.21 -20.01 -21.14
CA LEU A 473 -2.99 -21.45 -21.09
C LEU A 473 -1.50 -21.79 -21.24
N ASN A 474 -0.60 -20.84 -20.98
CA ASN A 474 0.84 -21.07 -21.10
C ASN A 474 1.30 -22.26 -20.22
N GLY A 475 2.20 -23.11 -20.69
CA GLY A 475 2.73 -24.24 -19.92
C GLY A 475 1.75 -25.39 -19.65
N VAL A 476 0.52 -25.32 -20.17
CA VAL A 476 -0.51 -26.36 -20.01
C VAL A 476 -0.28 -27.50 -21.00
N LYS A 477 -0.52 -28.75 -20.59
CA LYS A 477 -0.31 -29.97 -21.42
C LYS A 477 -1.48 -30.29 -22.36
N ILE A 478 -2.16 -29.25 -22.84
CA ILE A 478 -3.30 -29.39 -23.74
C ILE A 478 -2.82 -29.75 -25.15
N THR A 479 -3.47 -30.74 -25.78
CA THR A 479 -3.09 -31.26 -27.11
C THR A 479 -3.96 -30.71 -28.24
N GLU A 480 -5.18 -30.29 -27.93
CA GLU A 480 -6.14 -29.72 -28.88
C GLU A 480 -7.03 -28.67 -28.20
N LEU A 481 -7.46 -27.68 -28.98
CA LEU A 481 -8.50 -26.74 -28.55
C LEU A 481 -9.86 -27.23 -29.04
N PRO A 482 -10.94 -27.09 -28.24
CA PRO A 482 -12.26 -27.48 -28.68
C PRO A 482 -12.69 -26.64 -29.89
N LEU A 483 -13.44 -27.25 -30.82
CA LEU A 483 -14.01 -26.55 -31.98
C LEU A 483 -14.82 -25.32 -31.57
N SER A 484 -15.40 -25.35 -30.37
CA SER A 484 -16.20 -24.26 -29.82
C SER A 484 -15.40 -23.03 -29.38
N ILE A 485 -14.07 -23.04 -29.41
CA ILE A 485 -13.23 -21.87 -29.10
C ILE A 485 -13.62 -20.64 -29.96
N GLY A 486 -14.02 -20.87 -31.21
CA GLY A 486 -14.51 -19.82 -32.13
C GLY A 486 -15.77 -19.09 -31.65
N ASN A 487 -16.52 -19.63 -30.69
CA ASN A 487 -17.71 -18.98 -30.12
C ASN A 487 -17.35 -17.85 -29.14
N MET A 488 -16.09 -17.79 -28.67
CA MET A 488 -15.61 -16.79 -27.70
C MET A 488 -15.27 -15.47 -28.40
N LYS A 489 -16.29 -14.82 -28.96
CA LYS A 489 -16.14 -13.64 -29.84
C LYS A 489 -15.53 -12.41 -29.16
N SER A 490 -15.56 -12.35 -27.83
CA SER A 490 -14.94 -11.26 -27.06
C SER A 490 -13.46 -11.49 -26.76
N LEU A 491 -12.91 -12.65 -27.12
CA LEU A 491 -11.54 -13.03 -26.79
C LEU A 491 -10.55 -12.14 -27.55
N LYS A 492 -9.75 -11.38 -26.79
CA LYS A 492 -8.72 -10.47 -27.31
C LYS A 492 -7.32 -11.05 -27.16
N ILE A 493 -7.07 -11.76 -26.07
CA ILE A 493 -5.76 -12.33 -25.77
C ILE A 493 -5.89 -13.83 -25.55
N LEU A 494 -5.17 -14.60 -26.35
CA LEU A 494 -5.03 -16.05 -26.20
C LEU A 494 -3.54 -16.39 -26.12
N LEU A 495 -3.10 -16.87 -24.96
CA LEU A 495 -1.71 -17.28 -24.73
C LEU A 495 -1.66 -18.80 -24.59
N LEU A 496 -0.88 -19.45 -25.44
CA LEU A 496 -0.73 -20.92 -25.56
C LEU A 496 0.75 -21.32 -25.60
N LYS A 497 1.62 -20.47 -25.02
CA LYS A 497 3.06 -20.69 -25.02
C LYS A 497 3.39 -22.00 -24.30
N ASP A 498 4.35 -22.77 -24.82
CA ASP A 498 4.84 -24.01 -24.23
C ASP A 498 3.72 -25.04 -23.96
N THR A 499 2.76 -25.15 -24.89
CA THR A 499 1.68 -26.17 -24.87
C THR A 499 1.90 -27.29 -25.90
N ASP A 500 1.19 -28.41 -25.73
CA ASP A 500 1.32 -29.59 -26.60
C ASP A 500 0.43 -29.55 -27.87
N ILE A 501 -0.17 -28.39 -28.18
CA ILE A 501 -1.09 -28.21 -29.31
C ILE A 501 -0.39 -28.47 -30.64
N SER A 502 -1.00 -29.31 -31.47
CA SER A 502 -0.47 -29.72 -32.78
C SER A 502 -1.20 -29.09 -33.99
N SER A 503 -2.41 -28.57 -33.79
CA SER A 503 -3.20 -27.91 -34.83
C SER A 503 -4.19 -26.90 -34.22
N LEU A 504 -4.66 -25.97 -35.04
CA LEU A 504 -5.69 -25.00 -34.66
C LEU A 504 -6.99 -25.30 -35.44
N PRO A 505 -8.16 -25.23 -34.80
CA PRO A 505 -9.42 -25.55 -35.47
C PRO A 505 -9.84 -24.45 -36.45
N ASP A 506 -10.55 -24.83 -37.52
CA ASP A 506 -11.05 -23.89 -38.55
C ASP A 506 -11.98 -22.80 -37.98
N SER A 507 -12.60 -23.07 -36.83
CA SER A 507 -13.42 -22.12 -36.08
C SER A 507 -12.66 -20.90 -35.54
N PHE A 508 -11.31 -20.91 -35.56
CA PHE A 508 -10.50 -19.73 -35.23
C PHE A 508 -10.89 -18.50 -36.06
N VAL A 509 -11.41 -18.69 -37.28
CA VAL A 509 -11.91 -17.61 -38.13
C VAL A 509 -12.95 -16.71 -37.45
N TYR A 510 -13.66 -17.23 -36.44
CA TYR A 510 -14.73 -16.52 -35.74
C TYR A 510 -14.25 -15.69 -34.56
N LEU A 511 -12.96 -15.75 -34.19
CA LEU A 511 -12.35 -14.93 -33.14
C LEU A 511 -12.10 -13.50 -33.63
N SER A 512 -13.17 -12.78 -33.96
CA SER A 512 -13.13 -11.47 -34.62
C SER A 512 -12.57 -10.32 -33.78
N SER A 513 -12.32 -10.56 -32.49
CA SER A 513 -11.75 -9.57 -31.56
C SER A 513 -10.32 -9.92 -31.14
N LEU A 514 -9.72 -10.98 -31.68
CA LEU A 514 -8.41 -11.46 -31.24
C LEU A 514 -7.32 -10.47 -31.64
N GLU A 515 -6.62 -9.93 -30.65
CA GLU A 515 -5.57 -8.92 -30.80
C GLU A 515 -4.18 -9.51 -30.55
N LYS A 516 -4.06 -10.47 -29.62
CA LYS A 516 -2.80 -11.13 -29.26
C LYS A 516 -2.96 -12.64 -29.24
N LEU A 517 -2.08 -13.32 -29.98
CA LEU A 517 -1.96 -14.77 -30.03
C LEU A 517 -0.50 -15.17 -29.85
N ASP A 518 -0.22 -15.95 -28.80
CA ASP A 518 1.11 -16.52 -28.56
C ASP A 518 1.05 -18.04 -28.66
N LEU A 519 1.76 -18.59 -29.64
CA LEU A 519 1.88 -20.02 -29.95
C LEU A 519 3.34 -20.50 -29.83
N SER A 520 4.19 -19.74 -29.14
CA SER A 520 5.60 -20.08 -28.94
C SER A 520 5.73 -21.40 -28.19
N GLY A 521 6.70 -22.25 -28.52
CA GLY A 521 6.88 -23.57 -27.90
C GLY A 521 5.77 -24.60 -28.19
N THR A 522 4.86 -24.36 -29.14
CA THR A 522 3.82 -25.34 -29.52
C THR A 522 4.30 -26.41 -30.50
N LYS A 523 3.52 -27.48 -30.69
CA LYS A 523 3.78 -28.56 -31.67
C LYS A 523 3.10 -28.33 -33.02
N ILE A 524 2.61 -27.11 -33.30
CA ILE A 524 1.95 -26.77 -34.56
C ILE A 524 2.95 -26.88 -35.71
N THR A 525 2.59 -27.65 -36.72
CA THR A 525 3.38 -27.81 -37.96
C THR A 525 2.75 -27.10 -39.16
N HIS A 526 1.44 -26.86 -39.12
CA HIS A 526 0.69 -26.23 -40.19
C HIS A 526 -0.36 -25.29 -39.59
N PHE A 527 -0.51 -24.12 -40.19
CA PHE A 527 -1.55 -23.16 -39.85
C PHE A 527 -2.76 -23.35 -40.76
N PRO A 528 -4.00 -23.36 -40.22
CA PRO A 528 -5.19 -23.33 -41.05
C PRO A 528 -5.28 -22.00 -41.82
N GLU A 529 -5.88 -22.01 -43.02
CA GLU A 529 -6.04 -20.81 -43.85
C GLU A 529 -6.77 -19.68 -43.12
N CYS A 530 -7.62 -20.01 -42.15
CA CYS A 530 -8.41 -19.06 -41.39
C CYS A 530 -7.58 -18.06 -40.58
N ILE A 531 -6.33 -18.37 -40.21
CA ILE A 531 -5.48 -17.43 -39.44
C ILE A 531 -5.19 -16.16 -40.22
N SER A 532 -5.06 -16.26 -41.55
CA SER A 532 -4.88 -15.10 -42.42
C SER A 532 -6.09 -14.13 -42.43
N LYS A 533 -7.26 -14.57 -41.94
CA LYS A 533 -8.50 -13.81 -41.91
C LYS A 533 -8.72 -13.06 -40.58
N LEU A 534 -7.81 -13.21 -39.62
CA LEU A 534 -7.87 -12.51 -38.32
C LEU A 534 -7.41 -11.06 -38.47
N SER A 535 -8.32 -10.18 -38.90
CA SER A 535 -8.00 -8.78 -39.21
C SER A 535 -7.63 -7.91 -38.00
N THR A 536 -7.97 -8.34 -36.78
CA THR A 536 -7.69 -7.60 -35.54
C THR A 536 -6.36 -7.98 -34.89
N LEU A 537 -5.67 -8.99 -35.41
CA LEU A 537 -4.48 -9.54 -34.78
C LEU A 537 -3.31 -8.56 -34.89
N ALA A 538 -2.93 -7.95 -33.76
CA ALA A 538 -1.86 -6.98 -33.65
C ALA A 538 -0.52 -7.63 -33.23
N SER A 539 -0.60 -8.70 -32.44
CA SER A 539 0.57 -9.43 -31.94
C SER A 539 0.41 -10.91 -32.22
N PHE A 540 1.34 -11.47 -33.00
CA PHE A 540 1.41 -12.90 -33.28
C PHE A 540 2.84 -13.38 -32.98
N ARG A 541 2.97 -14.26 -32.00
CA ARG A 541 4.24 -14.92 -31.65
C ARG A 541 4.15 -16.40 -31.98
N PHE A 542 5.12 -16.90 -32.73
CA PHE A 542 5.26 -18.31 -33.00
C PHE A 542 6.73 -18.70 -33.07
N SER A 543 7.10 -19.65 -32.22
CA SER A 543 8.34 -20.38 -32.33
C SER A 543 8.03 -21.84 -32.07
N ASN A 544 8.51 -22.73 -32.91
CA ASN A 544 8.64 -24.13 -32.58
C ASN A 544 10.11 -24.50 -32.84
N GLY A 545 10.65 -25.56 -32.27
CA GLY A 545 12.07 -25.92 -32.43
C GLY A 545 12.58 -26.09 -33.88
N ALA A 546 11.73 -25.90 -34.90
CA ALA A 546 12.04 -25.92 -36.32
C ALA A 546 11.87 -24.55 -37.05
N PHE A 547 11.14 -23.58 -36.49
CA PHE A 547 10.82 -22.29 -37.13
C PHE A 547 10.67 -21.16 -36.08
N GLU A 548 11.26 -19.99 -36.33
CA GLU A 548 11.03 -18.76 -35.56
C GLU A 548 10.34 -17.71 -36.46
N GLU A 549 9.12 -17.28 -36.10
CA GLU A 549 8.47 -16.08 -36.66
C GLU A 549 7.93 -15.19 -35.53
N GLU A 550 8.51 -14.01 -35.36
CA GLU A 550 7.91 -12.93 -34.56
C GLU A 550 7.36 -11.85 -35.51
N LYS A 551 6.03 -11.72 -35.59
CA LYS A 551 5.36 -10.66 -36.35
C LYS A 551 4.67 -9.69 -35.40
N LEU A 552 5.32 -8.55 -35.17
CA LEU A 552 4.70 -7.36 -34.60
C LEU A 552 3.95 -6.63 -35.72
N PHE A 553 2.62 -6.69 -35.75
CA PHE A 553 1.84 -5.83 -36.63
C PHE A 553 1.84 -4.43 -36.00
N ARG A 554 2.48 -3.46 -36.65
CA ARG A 554 2.64 -2.08 -36.15
C ARG A 554 1.29 -1.49 -35.72
N GLY A 555 1.18 -1.01 -34.48
CA GLY A 555 0.03 -0.16 -34.11
C GLY A 555 -0.33 0.00 -32.64
N SER A 556 0.41 -0.54 -31.69
CA SER A 556 0.03 -0.41 -30.27
C SER A 556 1.22 -0.53 -29.34
N SER A 557 1.52 0.55 -28.63
CA SER A 557 2.36 0.53 -27.43
C SER A 557 1.64 -0.27 -26.35
N PHE A 558 1.82 -1.57 -26.33
CA PHE A 558 1.42 -2.40 -25.19
C PHE A 558 2.67 -2.64 -24.37
N LEU A 559 2.73 -1.95 -23.22
CA LEU A 559 3.59 -2.37 -22.12
C LEU A 559 3.23 -3.82 -21.78
N ASP A 560 4.23 -4.59 -21.36
CA ASP A 560 4.01 -5.85 -20.66
C ASP A 560 3.17 -5.55 -19.40
N ASP A 561 1.85 -5.46 -19.54
CA ASP A 561 0.91 -5.45 -18.43
C ASP A 561 0.80 -6.89 -17.93
N ASP A 562 1.91 -7.42 -17.42
CA ASP A 562 1.88 -8.27 -16.24
C ASP A 562 1.07 -7.47 -15.22
N TYR A 563 -0.20 -7.87 -15.06
CA TYR A 563 -1.03 -7.32 -14.00
C TYR A 563 -0.38 -7.76 -12.69
N ASP A 564 0.48 -6.87 -12.21
CA ASP A 564 1.12 -6.92 -10.92
C ASP A 564 0.06 -6.73 -9.84
N PHE A 565 -0.64 -7.82 -9.51
CA PHE A 565 -1.33 -7.96 -8.23
C PHE A 565 -0.40 -8.57 -7.16
N GLY A 566 0.93 -8.47 -7.35
CA GLY A 566 1.91 -9.24 -6.60
C GLY A 566 3.23 -8.54 -6.27
N SER A 567 3.35 -7.22 -6.34
CA SER A 567 4.51 -6.47 -5.83
C SER A 567 4.15 -5.66 -4.58
N ALA A 568 3.55 -6.34 -3.61
CA ALA A 568 3.58 -5.89 -2.22
C ALA A 568 4.10 -7.01 -1.33
N MET A 569 5.16 -7.69 -1.77
CA MET A 569 6.04 -8.47 -0.90
C MET A 569 7.47 -8.40 -1.44
N PHE A 570 8.24 -7.42 -0.95
CA PHE A 570 9.68 -7.57 -0.72
C PHE A 570 10.08 -6.92 0.58
#